data_AF-A0A1D2XE59-F1
#
_entry.id   AF-A0A1D2XE59-F1
#
_cell.length_a   1.000
_cell.length_b   1.000
_cell.length_c   1.000
_cell.angle_alpha   90.00
_cell.angle_beta   90.00
_cell.angle_gamma   90.00
#
_symmetry.space_group_name_H-M   'P 1'
#
loop_
_entity.id
_entity.type
_entity.pdbx_description
1 polymer ?
#
loop_
_entity_poly.entity_id
_entity_poly.type
_entity_poly.pdbx_seq_one_letter_code
_entity_poly.pdbx_strand_id
1 'polypeptide(L)'
;MKRVLALVAGIVVSSSVLACNAEMGMGSFDTGRHGALVMAAVIGEARRDGVIERVDTDDAQALAKTRAQLWKMKLGQYQGEKPQFFFYQALENHWTDIRDFAGSTQISLHRPPTETMEDGVVMMSHGDVADALLNGKLTLEQAEQKGLVVFSGPEDQIEKIRQWIDKSIKTKGIFGL
;
A
#
# COMPACT_ATOMS: atom_id res chain seq x y z
N MET A 1 -52.76 -11.39 -45.70
CA MET A 1 -53.33 -12.12 -44.55
C MET A 1 -52.21 -12.44 -43.57
N LYS A 2 -52.38 -11.96 -42.32
CA LYS A 2 -51.91 -12.48 -41.02
C LYS A 2 -50.41 -12.86 -40.85
N ARG A 3 -49.68 -12.06 -40.04
CA ARG A 3 -49.16 -12.37 -38.65
C ARG A 3 -47.83 -13.15 -38.73
N VAL A 4 -46.71 -12.87 -38.04
CA VAL A 4 -46.37 -12.59 -36.63
C VAL A 4 -44.87 -12.21 -36.69
N LEU A 5 -44.35 -11.05 -36.32
CA LEU A 5 -44.07 -10.51 -34.97
C LEU A 5 -43.36 -11.47 -33.99
N ALA A 6 -42.08 -11.76 -34.21
CA ALA A 6 -41.10 -12.25 -33.22
C ALA A 6 -39.76 -12.40 -33.97
N LEU A 7 -38.58 -11.99 -33.53
CA LEU A 7 -38.07 -11.90 -32.18
C LEU A 7 -36.86 -10.94 -32.24
N VAL A 8 -37.07 -9.66 -31.95
CA VAL A 8 -35.97 -8.78 -31.52
C VAL A 8 -35.68 -9.18 -30.07
N ALA A 9 -35.02 -10.32 -29.90
CA ALA A 9 -34.56 -10.80 -28.60
C ALA A 9 -33.09 -10.43 -28.45
N GLY A 10 -32.88 -9.30 -27.79
CA GLY A 10 -31.93 -9.20 -26.68
C GLY A 10 -30.58 -9.88 -26.88
N ILE A 11 -29.69 -9.20 -27.60
CA ILE A 11 -28.29 -9.18 -27.21
C ILE A 11 -27.91 -7.70 -27.07
N VAL A 12 -28.53 -7.05 -26.07
CA VAL A 12 -27.83 -5.99 -25.36
C VAL A 12 -26.79 -6.74 -24.55
N VAL A 13 -25.57 -6.86 -25.09
CA VAL A 13 -24.44 -7.33 -24.29
C VAL A 13 -24.28 -6.25 -23.23
N SER A 14 -24.83 -6.53 -22.06
CA SER A 14 -24.70 -5.72 -20.87
C SER A 14 -23.21 -5.45 -20.64
N SER A 15 -22.74 -4.26 -20.97
CA SER A 15 -21.44 -3.72 -20.56
C SER A 15 -21.40 -3.40 -19.05
N SER A 16 -22.08 -4.22 -18.24
CA SER A 16 -22.22 -4.07 -16.79
C SER A 16 -21.02 -4.60 -16.01
N VAL A 17 -19.99 -5.13 -16.67
CA VAL A 17 -18.75 -5.57 -16.01
C VAL A 17 -17.77 -4.42 -15.71
N LEU A 18 -18.06 -3.20 -16.15
CA LEU A 18 -17.19 -2.03 -15.90
C LEU A 18 -17.73 -1.07 -14.82
N ALA A 19 -18.86 -1.38 -14.17
CA ALA A 19 -19.44 -0.52 -13.14
C ALA A 19 -19.20 -0.98 -11.70
N CYS A 20 -18.61 -2.16 -11.46
CA CYS A 20 -18.23 -2.59 -10.10
C CYS A 20 -16.84 -2.08 -9.64
N ASN A 21 -16.08 -1.42 -10.52
CA ASN A 21 -14.74 -0.91 -10.18
C ASN A 21 -14.65 0.62 -10.10
N ALA A 22 -15.76 1.35 -10.27
CA ALA A 22 -15.74 2.79 -10.48
C ALA A 22 -16.14 3.64 -9.26
N GLU A 23 -16.39 3.02 -8.10
CA GLU A 23 -16.73 3.77 -6.88
C GLU A 23 -16.12 3.13 -5.63
N MET A 24 -14.84 2.74 -5.70
CA MET A 24 -13.99 2.76 -4.50
C MET A 24 -13.49 4.19 -4.35
N GLY A 25 -14.40 5.09 -3.95
CA GLY A 25 -14.00 6.37 -3.39
C GLY A 25 -12.99 6.09 -2.27
N MET A 26 -11.93 6.88 -2.24
CA MET A 26 -10.88 6.87 -1.20
C MET A 26 -11.46 7.27 0.16
N GLY A 27 -12.41 6.50 0.67
CA GLY A 27 -13.08 6.65 1.94
C GLY A 27 -12.77 5.42 2.78
N SER A 28 -11.98 5.63 3.83
CA SER A 28 -11.63 4.66 4.88
C SER A 28 -11.46 3.22 4.38
N PHE A 29 -10.26 2.87 3.95
CA PHE A 29 -9.91 1.46 3.85
C PHE A 29 -10.05 0.85 5.24
N ASP A 30 -11.03 -0.05 5.42
CA ASP A 30 -11.08 -0.90 6.59
C ASP A 30 -9.81 -1.76 6.57
N THR A 31 -8.86 -1.43 7.46
CA THR A 31 -7.62 -2.18 7.68
C THR A 31 -7.89 -3.59 8.23
N GLY A 32 -9.16 -3.97 8.40
CA GLY A 32 -9.61 -5.33 8.63
C GLY A 32 -9.48 -6.26 7.42
N ARG A 33 -10.14 -7.42 7.52
CA ARG A 33 -9.99 -8.56 6.59
C ARG A 33 -10.30 -8.21 5.13
N HIS A 34 -11.23 -7.29 4.87
CA HIS A 34 -11.60 -6.94 3.49
C HIS A 34 -10.50 -6.13 2.79
N GLY A 35 -9.93 -5.11 3.44
CA GLY A 35 -8.81 -4.36 2.88
C GLY A 35 -7.59 -5.23 2.61
N ALA A 36 -7.29 -6.16 3.52
CA ALA A 36 -6.22 -7.14 3.36
C ALA A 36 -6.44 -8.07 2.15
N LEU A 37 -7.67 -8.55 1.93
CA LEU A 37 -8.00 -9.43 0.79
C LEU A 37 -7.90 -8.70 -0.55
N VAL A 38 -8.37 -7.45 -0.62
CA VAL A 38 -8.25 -6.62 -1.84
C VAL A 38 -6.77 -6.37 -2.15
N MET A 39 -5.98 -5.98 -1.14
CA MET A 39 -4.55 -5.78 -1.28
C MET A 39 -3.83 -7.07 -1.72
N ALA A 40 -4.25 -8.24 -1.21
CA ALA A 40 -3.70 -9.52 -1.63
C ALA A 40 -3.91 -9.80 -3.12
N ALA A 41 -5.10 -9.50 -3.64
CA ALA A 41 -5.41 -9.63 -5.06
C ALA A 41 -4.53 -8.69 -5.91
N VAL A 42 -4.41 -7.43 -5.48
CA VAL A 42 -3.58 -6.41 -6.16
C VAL A 42 -2.10 -6.80 -6.17
N ILE A 43 -1.57 -7.30 -5.05
CA ILE A 43 -0.18 -7.80 -4.98
C ILE A 43 0.00 -9.00 -5.91
N GLY A 44 -0.96 -9.92 -5.95
CA GLY A 44 -0.93 -11.08 -6.84
C GLY A 44 -0.88 -10.69 -8.31
N GLU A 45 -1.71 -9.72 -8.70
CA GLU A 45 -1.72 -9.16 -10.05
C GLU A 45 -0.42 -8.43 -10.39
N ALA A 46 0.08 -7.57 -9.51
CA ALA A 46 1.33 -6.86 -9.72
C ALA A 46 2.55 -7.81 -9.85
N ARG A 47 2.54 -8.94 -9.12
CA ARG A 47 3.56 -10.00 -9.27
C ARG A 47 3.45 -10.71 -10.62
N ARG A 48 2.22 -11.08 -11.02
CA ARG A 48 1.97 -11.73 -12.32
C ARG A 48 2.41 -10.84 -13.48
N ASP A 49 2.16 -9.54 -13.36
CA ASP A 49 2.46 -8.54 -14.38
C ASP A 49 3.93 -8.06 -14.34
N GLY A 50 4.74 -8.57 -13.41
CA GLY A 50 6.17 -8.25 -13.29
C GLY A 50 6.47 -6.85 -12.73
N VAL A 51 5.48 -6.17 -12.15
CA VAL A 51 5.64 -4.83 -11.54
C VAL A 51 6.42 -4.92 -10.23
N ILE A 52 6.16 -5.97 -9.45
CA ILE A 52 6.89 -6.29 -8.22
C ILE A 52 7.33 -7.75 -8.28
N GLU A 53 8.48 -8.06 -7.68
CA GLU A 53 8.97 -9.43 -7.60
C GLU A 53 8.59 -10.01 -6.24
N ARG A 54 8.12 -11.27 -6.25
CA ARG A 54 7.98 -12.02 -5.01
C ARG A 54 9.39 -12.27 -4.47
N VAL A 55 9.64 -11.78 -3.27
CA VAL A 55 10.84 -12.14 -2.54
C VAL A 55 10.49 -13.38 -1.74
N ASP A 56 10.91 -14.56 -2.21
CA ASP A 56 10.68 -15.80 -1.46
C ASP A 56 11.46 -15.78 -0.14
N THR A 57 10.73 -15.46 0.92
CA THR A 57 11.22 -15.46 2.29
C THR A 57 10.11 -16.01 3.18
N ASP A 58 10.45 -16.94 4.08
CA ASP A 58 9.51 -17.40 5.12
C ASP A 58 8.96 -16.20 5.92
N ASP A 59 7.77 -16.31 6.51
CA ASP A 59 7.08 -15.19 7.19
C ASP A 59 7.94 -14.41 8.20
N ALA A 60 8.79 -15.11 8.96
CA ALA A 60 9.71 -14.50 9.92
C ALA A 60 10.82 -13.68 9.21
N GLN A 61 11.31 -14.17 8.07
CA GLN A 61 12.27 -13.47 7.24
C GLN A 61 11.61 -12.29 6.48
N ALA A 62 10.35 -12.44 6.07
CA ALA A 62 9.57 -11.36 5.44
C ALA A 62 9.42 -10.17 6.39
N LEU A 63 9.06 -10.41 7.66
CA LEU A 63 8.97 -9.34 8.66
C LEU A 63 10.33 -8.67 8.93
N ALA A 64 11.40 -9.46 9.07
CA ALA A 64 12.75 -8.94 9.28
C ALA A 64 13.22 -8.11 8.08
N LYS A 65 12.88 -8.54 6.86
CA LYS A 65 13.18 -7.82 5.62
C LYS A 65 12.39 -6.52 5.52
N THR A 66 11.08 -6.55 5.73
CA THR A 66 10.23 -5.35 5.75
C THR A 66 10.74 -4.35 6.78
N ARG A 67 11.11 -4.83 7.98
CA ARG A 67 11.78 -3.99 8.98
C ARG A 67 13.05 -3.38 8.40
N ALA A 68 13.96 -4.18 7.85
CA ALA A 68 15.21 -3.66 7.28
C ALA A 68 14.96 -2.64 6.16
N GLN A 69 13.92 -2.80 5.35
CA GLN A 69 13.52 -1.85 4.30
C GLN A 69 12.98 -0.55 4.88
N LEU A 70 12.08 -0.61 5.86
CA LEU A 70 11.57 0.57 6.57
C LEU A 70 12.71 1.32 7.29
N TRP A 71 13.66 0.58 7.88
CA TRP A 71 14.89 1.16 8.43
C TRP A 71 15.79 1.78 7.36
N LYS A 72 15.88 1.20 6.16
CA LYS A 72 16.61 1.78 5.03
C LYS A 72 15.93 3.05 4.52
N MET A 73 14.60 3.12 4.53
CA MET A 73 13.86 4.35 4.25
C MET A 73 14.21 5.41 5.32
N LYS A 74 14.20 5.03 6.60
CA LYS A 74 14.61 5.89 7.73
C LYS A 74 16.05 6.44 7.62
N LEU A 75 17.02 5.67 7.11
CA LEU A 75 18.43 6.08 7.05
C LEU A 75 18.77 7.01 5.87
N GLY A 76 17.81 7.31 4.99
CA GLY A 76 17.97 8.28 3.92
C GLY A 76 17.74 9.72 4.39
N GLN A 77 18.73 10.31 5.08
CA GLN A 77 18.99 11.77 5.16
C GLN A 77 17.85 12.75 5.54
N TYR A 78 16.67 12.28 5.94
CA TYR A 78 15.54 13.16 6.21
C TYR A 78 15.69 13.87 7.56
N GLN A 79 16.03 15.16 7.53
CA GLN A 79 16.18 16.03 8.70
C GLN A 79 14.89 16.78 9.10
N GLY A 80 13.75 16.49 8.45
CA GLY A 80 12.46 17.13 8.74
C GLY A 80 11.66 16.45 9.86
N GLU A 81 10.39 16.84 9.98
CA GLU A 81 9.43 16.24 10.94
C GLU A 81 9.25 14.75 10.67
N LYS A 82 9.68 13.92 11.62
CA LYS A 82 9.68 12.46 11.48
C LYS A 82 8.25 11.93 11.49
N PRO A 83 7.95 10.93 10.64
CA PRO A 83 6.58 10.48 10.48
C PRO A 83 6.12 9.68 11.71
N GLN A 84 4.82 9.77 11.98
CA GLN A 84 4.13 8.92 12.95
C GLN A 84 2.98 8.21 12.24
N PHE A 85 3.08 6.89 12.10
CA PHE A 85 2.07 6.08 11.42
C PHE A 85 2.21 4.59 11.74
N PHE A 86 1.13 3.85 11.49
CA PHE A 86 1.13 2.39 11.51
C PHE A 86 1.31 1.86 10.10
N PHE A 87 2.21 0.91 9.94
CA PHE A 87 2.36 0.12 8.72
C PHE A 87 1.73 -1.26 8.91
N TYR A 88 0.74 -1.57 8.09
CA TYR A 88 0.05 -2.86 8.07
C TYR A 88 0.47 -3.68 6.85
N GLN A 89 1.02 -4.87 7.12
CA GLN A 89 1.40 -5.85 6.09
C GLN A 89 0.20 -6.75 5.79
N ALA A 90 -0.42 -6.54 4.64
CA ALA A 90 -1.73 -7.12 4.31
C ALA A 90 -1.74 -8.65 4.13
N LEU A 91 -0.60 -9.28 3.81
CA LEU A 91 -0.53 -10.74 3.63
C LEU A 91 -0.10 -11.45 4.92
N GLU A 92 0.82 -10.86 5.65
CA GLU A 92 1.39 -11.43 6.88
C GLU A 92 0.58 -11.04 8.12
N ASN A 93 -0.41 -10.15 7.97
CA ASN A 93 -1.19 -9.59 9.06
C ASN A 93 -0.31 -8.98 10.19
N HIS A 94 0.81 -8.37 9.79
CA HIS A 94 1.77 -7.78 10.71
C HIS A 94 1.57 -6.27 10.83
N TRP A 95 1.47 -5.81 12.08
CA TRP A 95 1.49 -4.39 12.41
C TRP A 95 2.88 -3.94 12.79
N THR A 96 3.26 -2.79 12.27
CA THR A 96 4.50 -2.09 12.58
C THR A 96 4.17 -0.65 12.92
N ASP A 97 4.53 -0.23 14.11
CA ASP A 97 4.33 1.11 14.60
C ASP A 97 5.61 1.93 14.40
N ILE A 98 5.50 3.03 13.66
CA ILE A 98 6.59 3.92 13.29
C ILE A 98 6.31 5.27 13.93
N ARG A 99 7.11 5.65 14.93
CA ARG A 99 6.93 6.94 15.64
C ARG A 99 8.26 7.65 15.81
N ASP A 100 8.21 8.97 15.95
CA ASP A 100 9.36 9.69 16.50
C ASP A 100 9.43 9.51 18.02
N PHE A 101 10.61 9.16 18.52
CA PHE A 101 10.90 9.12 19.94
C PHE A 101 12.25 9.80 20.19
N ALA A 102 12.22 10.90 20.95
CA ALA A 102 13.40 11.67 21.33
C ALA A 102 14.30 12.07 20.14
N GLY A 103 13.70 12.44 19.01
CA GLY A 103 14.43 12.79 17.80
C GLY A 103 15.03 11.58 17.09
N SER A 104 14.45 10.40 17.24
CA SER A 104 14.80 9.20 16.48
C SER A 104 13.55 8.40 16.13
N THR A 105 13.42 7.93 14.88
CA THR A 105 12.27 7.08 14.52
C THR A 105 12.39 5.71 15.21
N GLN A 106 11.45 5.33 16.04
CA GLN A 106 11.33 3.98 16.57
C GLN A 106 10.41 3.15 15.69
N ILE A 107 10.74 1.86 15.58
CA ILE A 107 9.96 0.87 14.84
C ILE A 107 9.63 -0.25 15.83
N SER A 108 8.37 -0.31 16.25
CA SER A 108 7.84 -1.29 17.20
C SER A 108 6.97 -2.30 16.46
N LEU A 109 7.24 -3.58 16.63
CA LEU A 109 6.54 -4.65 15.92
C LEU A 109 5.39 -5.22 16.75
N HIS A 110 4.39 -5.79 16.08
CA HIS A 110 3.38 -6.72 16.62
C HIS A 110 2.25 -6.13 17.46
N ARG A 111 2.14 -4.81 17.61
CA ARG A 111 0.98 -4.23 18.28
C ARG A 111 0.02 -3.70 17.23
N PRO A 112 -1.17 -4.30 17.07
CA PRO A 112 -2.26 -3.54 16.47
C PRO A 112 -2.45 -2.27 17.31
N PRO A 113 -2.86 -1.17 16.68
CA PRO A 113 -3.11 0.08 17.38
C PRO A 113 -4.09 -0.16 18.53
N THR A 114 -3.70 0.25 19.74
CA THR A 114 -4.52 0.14 20.96
C THR A 114 -5.43 1.35 21.18
N GLU A 115 -5.19 2.42 20.43
CA GLU A 115 -5.91 3.69 20.49
C GLU A 115 -6.82 3.80 19.26
N THR A 116 -7.95 4.52 19.38
CA THR A 116 -8.80 4.80 18.23
C THR A 116 -7.96 5.49 17.16
N MET A 117 -7.99 4.94 15.95
CA MET A 117 -7.18 5.44 14.82
C MET A 117 -7.67 6.79 14.27
N GLU A 118 -8.50 7.50 15.04
CA GLU A 118 -9.18 8.73 14.62
C GLU A 118 -8.17 9.84 14.28
N ASP A 119 -7.00 9.84 14.93
CA ASP A 119 -5.93 10.84 14.70
C ASP A 119 -4.65 10.24 14.08
N GLY A 120 -4.63 8.93 13.78
CA GLY A 120 -3.43 8.21 13.34
C GLY A 120 -3.49 7.80 11.87
N VAL A 121 -2.35 7.85 11.18
CA VAL A 121 -2.26 7.34 9.81
C VAL A 121 -1.94 5.85 9.80
N VAL A 122 -2.63 5.10 8.93
CA VAL A 122 -2.28 3.74 8.54
C VAL A 122 -1.82 3.72 7.10
N MET A 123 -0.66 3.12 6.87
CA MET A 123 -0.17 2.71 5.56
C MET A 123 -0.33 1.20 5.45
N MET A 124 -1.17 0.73 4.53
CA MET A 124 -1.30 -0.68 4.19
C MET A 124 -0.50 -0.98 2.92
N SER A 125 0.36 -2.00 2.98
CA SER A 125 1.13 -2.47 1.81
C SER A 125 1.75 -3.85 2.10
N HIS A 126 2.83 -4.19 1.40
CA HIS A 126 3.57 -5.45 1.52
C HIS A 126 5.08 -5.26 1.32
N GLY A 127 5.90 -6.17 1.85
CA GLY A 127 7.37 -6.07 1.80
C GLY A 127 7.96 -6.03 0.38
N ASP A 128 7.36 -6.73 -0.58
CA ASP A 128 7.75 -6.67 -2.00
C ASP A 128 7.59 -5.27 -2.60
N VAL A 129 6.55 -4.54 -2.18
CA VAL A 129 6.30 -3.17 -2.63
C VAL A 129 7.36 -2.24 -2.07
N ALA A 130 7.71 -2.39 -0.79
CA ALA A 130 8.81 -1.65 -0.18
C ALA A 130 10.15 -1.95 -0.86
N ASP A 131 10.38 -3.18 -1.34
CA ASP A 131 11.56 -3.55 -2.12
C ASP A 131 11.60 -2.83 -3.47
N ALA A 132 10.49 -2.89 -4.22
CA ALA A 132 10.36 -2.26 -5.52
C ALA A 132 10.54 -0.73 -5.43
N LEU A 133 9.99 -0.10 -4.40
CA LEU A 133 10.16 1.32 -4.08
C LEU A 133 11.63 1.66 -3.83
N LEU A 134 12.29 0.92 -2.93
CA LEU A 134 13.70 1.18 -2.57
C LEU A 134 14.69 0.95 -3.72
N ASN A 135 14.35 0.09 -4.68
CA ASN A 135 15.15 -0.22 -5.85
C ASN A 135 14.79 0.64 -7.07
N GLY A 136 13.86 1.59 -6.92
CA GLY A 136 13.43 2.48 -8.02
C GLY A 136 12.66 1.78 -9.14
N LYS A 137 12.19 0.54 -8.92
CA LYS A 137 11.32 -0.18 -9.88
C LYS A 137 9.89 0.37 -9.88
N LEU A 138 9.48 1.00 -8.79
CA LEU A 138 8.14 1.55 -8.58
C LEU A 138 8.27 2.91 -7.87
N THR A 139 7.55 3.94 -8.32
CA THR A 139 7.41 5.19 -7.55
C THR A 139 6.28 5.08 -6.54
N LEU A 140 6.28 5.92 -5.50
CA LEU A 140 5.18 5.94 -4.53
C LEU A 140 3.84 6.26 -5.21
N GLU A 141 3.84 7.27 -6.09
CA GLU A 141 2.65 7.64 -6.87
C GLU A 141 2.11 6.46 -7.70
N GLN A 142 2.98 5.71 -8.38
CA GLN A 142 2.57 4.52 -9.13
C GLN A 142 2.04 3.42 -8.21
N ALA A 143 2.62 3.26 -7.02
CA ALA A 143 2.17 2.29 -6.04
C ALA A 143 0.77 2.63 -5.52
N GLU A 144 0.49 3.91 -5.22
CA GLU A 144 -0.83 4.39 -4.81
C GLU A 144 -1.87 4.24 -5.92
N GLN A 145 -1.55 4.67 -7.15
CA GLN A 145 -2.45 4.53 -8.30
C GLN A 145 -2.83 3.07 -8.60
N LYS A 146 -1.91 2.14 -8.31
CA LYS A 146 -2.13 0.70 -8.48
C LYS A 146 -2.77 0.04 -7.26
N GLY A 147 -3.02 0.77 -6.17
CA GLY A 147 -3.54 0.22 -4.92
C GLY A 147 -2.56 -0.67 -4.17
N LEU A 148 -1.26 -0.63 -4.50
CA LEU A 148 -0.18 -1.38 -3.83
C LEU A 148 0.25 -0.70 -2.52
N VAL A 149 -0.05 0.58 -2.38
CA VAL A 149 0.05 1.35 -1.14
C VAL A 149 -1.28 2.04 -0.94
N VAL A 150 -1.82 1.93 0.26
CA VAL A 150 -3.05 2.60 0.65
C VAL A 150 -2.81 3.31 1.97
N PHE A 151 -3.24 4.58 2.04
CA PHE A 151 -3.23 5.34 3.27
C PHE A 151 -4.65 5.54 3.81
N SER A 152 -4.77 5.59 5.14
CA SER A 152 -6.00 5.96 5.84
C SER A 152 -5.64 6.85 7.02
N GLY A 153 -6.36 7.95 7.23
CA GLY A 153 -6.09 8.93 8.28
C GLY A 153 -6.24 10.37 7.78
N PRO A 154 -5.80 11.36 8.57
CA PRO A 154 -5.83 12.77 8.17
C PRO A 154 -4.92 13.07 6.97
N GLU A 155 -5.45 13.75 5.95
CA GLU A 155 -4.74 13.98 4.66
C GLU A 155 -3.43 14.77 4.85
N ASP A 156 -3.38 15.73 5.77
CA ASP A 156 -2.18 16.50 6.07
C ASP A 156 -1.06 15.62 6.62
N GLN A 157 -1.40 14.61 7.44
CA GLN A 157 -0.45 13.64 7.97
C GLN A 157 -0.03 12.62 6.92
N ILE A 158 -0.97 12.17 6.07
CA ILE A 158 -0.68 11.30 4.93
C ILE A 158 0.34 11.98 4.00
N GLU A 159 0.15 13.27 3.69
CA GLU A 159 1.04 14.01 2.82
C GLU A 159 2.47 14.13 3.42
N LYS A 160 2.59 14.33 4.74
CA LYS A 160 3.90 14.29 5.41
C LYS A 160 4.59 12.94 5.24
N ILE A 161 3.85 11.84 5.33
CA ILE A 161 4.38 10.48 5.15
C ILE A 161 4.78 10.25 3.70
N ARG A 162 3.98 10.70 2.73
CA ARG A 162 4.34 10.63 1.30
C ARG A 162 5.67 11.33 1.05
N GLN A 163 5.81 12.57 1.51
CA GLN A 163 7.05 13.33 1.36
C GLN A 163 8.25 12.65 2.04
N TRP A 164 8.04 12.04 3.20
CA TRP A 164 9.08 11.29 3.89
C TRP A 164 9.52 10.07 3.07
N ILE A 165 8.59 9.25 2.58
CA ILE A 165 8.89 8.07 1.74
C ILE A 165 9.63 8.50 0.47
N ASP A 166 9.10 9.51 -0.23
CA ASP A 166 9.66 10.00 -1.49
C ASP A 166 11.11 10.48 -1.35
N LYS A 167 11.39 11.26 -0.30
CA LYS A 167 12.75 11.74 -0.01
C LYS A 167 13.69 10.59 0.39
N SER A 168 13.17 9.62 1.14
CA SER A 168 13.91 8.45 1.59
C SER A 168 14.31 7.52 0.43
N ILE A 169 13.48 7.42 -0.61
CA ILE A 169 13.77 6.63 -1.81
C ILE A 169 14.73 7.39 -2.74
N LYS A 170 14.47 8.69 -2.99
CA LYS A 170 15.27 9.52 -3.91
C LYS A 170 16.73 9.69 -3.48
N THR A 171 17.01 9.73 -2.17
CA THR A 171 18.39 9.87 -1.66
C THR A 171 19.28 8.66 -1.93
N LYS A 172 18.71 7.48 -2.25
CA LYS A 172 19.50 6.34 -2.70
C LYS A 172 19.95 6.42 -4.16
N GLY A 173 19.26 7.20 -5.00
CA GLY A 173 19.64 7.41 -6.40
C GLY A 173 20.96 8.18 -6.57
N ILE A 174 21.46 8.83 -5.50
CA ILE A 174 22.67 9.67 -5.54
C ILE A 174 23.94 8.90 -5.11
N PHE A 175 23.80 7.74 -4.47
CA PHE A 175 24.94 6.88 -4.06
C PHE A 175 24.99 5.54 -4.83
N GLY A 176 24.34 5.47 -5.99
CA GLY A 176 24.42 4.34 -6.91
C GLY A 176 25.60 4.47 -7.89
N LEU A 177 26.83 4.51 -7.37
CA LEU A 177 28.10 4.17 -8.04
C LEU A 177 29.07 3.60 -7.00
#